data_AF-A0A1E5NXP0-F1
#
_entry.id   AF-A0A1E5NXP0-F1
#
_cell.length_a   1.000
_cell.length_b   1.000
_cell.length_c   1.000
_cell.angle_alpha   90.00
_cell.angle_beta   90.00
_cell.angle_gamma   90.00
#
_symmetry.space_group_name_H-M   'P 1'
#
loop_
_entity.id
_entity.type
_entity.pdbx_description
1 polymer ?
#
loop_
_entity_poly.entity_id
_entity_poly.type
_entity_poly.pdbx_seq_one_letter_code
_entity_poly.pdbx_strand_id
1 'polypeptide(L)'
;MADGRISTRLSGDVAEWLEDRTDRMMTGSKDIQARQELAMWRGALAGELRRIRLTVDQANCLADVMNGTIMDAALAGSAGIVFYNAADAFQLVHDSPFAGESTYGAKWGIDEEALLKYLRGLGPTADHALHDAISRWWNLNAEPTVEGWARVGLTVAPSPHDDGEGEA
;
A
#
# COMPACT_ATOMS: atom_id res chain seq x y z
N MET A 1 -7.64 22.84 18.15
CA MET A 1 -7.44 22.19 16.84
C MET A 1 -6.38 23.02 16.13
N ALA A 2 -5.22 22.44 15.78
CA ALA A 2 -4.20 23.19 15.06
C ALA A 2 -4.76 23.52 13.66
N ASP A 3 -4.98 24.81 13.39
CA ASP A 3 -5.36 25.28 12.07
C ASP A 3 -4.09 25.31 11.20
N GLY A 4 -3.99 24.36 10.27
CA GLY A 4 -2.81 24.14 9.45
C GLY A 4 -3.03 24.70 8.05
N ARG A 5 -2.41 25.84 7.74
CA ARG A 5 -2.36 26.34 6.36
C ARG A 5 -1.25 25.64 5.58
N ILE A 6 -1.61 24.91 4.54
CA ILE A 6 -0.67 24.31 3.57
C ILE A 6 -0.56 25.25 2.37
N SER A 7 0.67 25.54 1.93
CA SER A 7 0.95 26.29 0.70
C SER A 7 2.06 25.59 -0.07
N THR A 8 1.88 25.45 -1.38
CA THR A 8 2.86 24.84 -2.28
C THR A 8 2.81 25.49 -3.65
N ARG A 9 3.90 25.35 -4.42
CA ARG A 9 3.93 25.76 -5.83
C ARG A 9 3.45 24.60 -6.69
N LEU A 10 2.56 24.89 -7.64
CA LEU A 10 2.08 23.93 -8.63
C LEU A 10 2.80 24.17 -9.96
N SER A 11 2.99 23.10 -10.73
CA SER A 11 3.35 23.21 -12.13
C SER A 11 2.20 23.81 -12.95
N GLY A 12 2.52 24.39 -14.10
CA GLY A 12 1.53 25.10 -14.92
C GLY A 12 0.36 24.21 -15.38
N ASP A 13 0.67 22.97 -15.76
CA ASP A 13 -0.29 21.94 -16.17
C ASP A 13 -1.26 21.56 -15.03
N VAL A 14 -0.76 21.35 -13.81
CA VAL A 14 -1.59 21.03 -12.65
C VAL A 14 -2.47 22.22 -12.25
N ALA A 15 -1.94 23.44 -12.34
CA ALA A 15 -2.71 24.65 -12.06
C ALA A 15 -3.85 24.87 -13.07
N GLU A 16 -3.59 24.66 -14.36
CA GLU A 16 -4.58 24.74 -15.43
C GLU A 16 -5.66 23.66 -15.28
N TRP A 17 -5.25 22.42 -15.02
CA TRP A 17 -6.19 21.34 -14.74
C TRP A 17 -7.09 21.62 -13.53
N LEU A 18 -6.54 22.21 -12.46
CA LEU A 18 -7.30 22.55 -11.26
C LEU A 18 -8.30 23.68 -11.51
N GLU A 19 -7.94 24.64 -12.36
CA GLU A 19 -8.83 25.72 -12.80
C GLU A 19 -10.02 25.16 -13.58
N ASP A 20 -9.75 24.36 -14.60
CA ASP A 20 -10.77 23.69 -15.40
C ASP A 20 -11.68 22.76 -14.56
N ARG A 21 -11.11 22.06 -13.58
CA ARG A 21 -11.88 21.31 -12.56
C ARG A 21 -12.78 22.22 -11.73
N THR A 22 -12.27 23.36 -11.28
CA THR A 22 -13.01 24.33 -10.45
C THR A 22 -14.24 24.83 -11.18
N ASP A 23 -14.10 25.12 -12.48
CA ASP A 23 -15.20 25.59 -13.33
C ASP A 23 -16.27 24.51 -13.50
N ARG A 24 -15.88 23.27 -13.86
CA ARG A 24 -16.82 22.15 -14.02
C ARG A 24 -17.57 21.79 -12.74
N MET A 25 -16.86 21.81 -11.61
CA MET A 25 -17.43 21.44 -10.31
C MET A 25 -18.14 22.62 -9.63
N MET A 26 -18.09 23.81 -10.23
CA MET A 26 -18.75 25.04 -9.78
C MET A 26 -18.42 25.41 -8.32
N THR A 27 -17.18 25.14 -7.88
CA THR A 27 -16.77 25.41 -6.49
C THR A 27 -16.40 26.87 -6.24
N GLY A 28 -16.17 27.65 -7.30
CA GLY A 28 -15.89 29.09 -7.23
C GLY A 28 -14.54 29.45 -6.59
N SER A 29 -13.72 28.46 -6.22
CA SER A 29 -12.41 28.66 -5.61
C SER A 29 -11.50 27.45 -5.85
N LYS A 30 -10.32 27.70 -6.44
CA LYS A 30 -9.29 26.69 -6.68
C LYS A 30 -8.81 26.04 -5.37
N ASP A 31 -8.79 26.78 -4.27
CA ASP A 31 -8.39 26.27 -2.96
C ASP A 31 -9.43 25.28 -2.38
N ILE A 32 -10.72 25.61 -2.55
CA ILE A 32 -11.81 24.70 -2.16
C ILE A 32 -11.75 23.44 -3.01
N GLN A 33 -11.55 23.57 -4.32
CA GLN A 33 -11.43 22.44 -5.22
C GLN A 33 -10.23 21.56 -4.84
N ALA A 34 -9.04 22.14 -4.65
CA ALA A 34 -7.83 21.41 -4.27
C ALA A 34 -8.03 20.61 -2.98
N ARG A 35 -8.67 21.21 -1.97
CA ARG A 35 -9.01 20.51 -0.72
C ARG A 35 -9.95 19.33 -0.96
N GLN A 36 -10.93 19.48 -1.85
CA GLN A 36 -11.83 18.39 -2.21
C GLN A 36 -11.09 17.27 -2.95
N GLU A 37 -10.17 17.60 -3.85
CA GLU A 37 -9.35 16.60 -4.55
C GLU A 37 -8.48 15.80 -3.59
N LEU A 38 -7.84 16.47 -2.63
CA LEU A 38 -7.04 15.79 -1.60
C LEU A 38 -7.91 14.88 -0.73
N ALA A 39 -9.12 15.33 -0.37
CA ALA A 39 -10.06 14.52 0.39
C ALA A 39 -10.55 13.31 -0.42
N MET A 40 -10.84 13.50 -1.71
CA MET A 40 -11.21 12.44 -2.64
C MET A 40 -10.09 11.41 -2.77
N TRP A 41 -8.85 11.86 -2.97
CA TRP A 41 -7.69 10.97 -3.07
C TRP A 41 -7.49 10.16 -1.80
N ARG A 42 -7.54 10.80 -0.62
CA ARG A 42 -7.50 10.10 0.67
C ARG A 42 -8.63 9.07 0.78
N GLY A 43 -9.83 9.41 0.33
CA GLY A 43 -10.98 8.50 0.29
C GLY A 43 -10.77 7.32 -0.65
N ALA A 44 -10.18 7.55 -1.83
CA ALA A 44 -9.86 6.53 -2.81
C ALA A 44 -8.85 5.51 -2.25
N LEU A 45 -7.75 5.99 -1.65
CA LEU A 45 -6.75 5.12 -1.01
C LEU A 45 -7.37 4.24 0.09
N ALA A 46 -8.16 4.83 0.98
CA ALA A 46 -8.87 4.07 2.01
C ALA A 46 -9.90 3.09 1.42
N GLY A 47 -10.52 3.43 0.28
CA GLY A 47 -11.42 2.56 -0.46
C GLY A 47 -10.72 1.33 -1.03
N GLU A 48 -9.53 1.52 -1.62
CA GLU A 48 -8.72 0.41 -2.16
C GLU A 48 -8.24 -0.54 -1.06
N LEU A 49 -7.77 -0.03 0.08
CA LEU A 49 -7.34 -0.88 1.21
C LEU A 49 -8.44 -1.82 1.73
N ARG A 50 -9.71 -1.43 1.62
CA ARG A 50 -10.86 -2.29 1.98
C ARG A 50 -11.19 -3.33 0.91
N ARG A 51 -10.71 -3.16 -0.32
CA ARG A 51 -10.94 -4.08 -1.45
C ARG A 51 -9.81 -5.07 -1.63
N ILE A 52 -8.61 -4.72 -1.20
CA ILE A 52 -7.47 -5.64 -1.20
C ILE A 52 -7.81 -6.86 -0.33
N ARG A 53 -7.53 -8.05 -0.87
CA ARG A 53 -7.76 -9.35 -0.24
C ARG A 53 -6.42 -10.05 -0.11
N LEU A 54 -5.86 -9.98 1.09
CA LEU A 54 -4.65 -10.69 1.48
C LEU A 54 -4.93 -11.46 2.76
N THR A 55 -4.23 -12.57 2.98
CA THR A 55 -4.12 -13.18 4.31
C THR A 55 -3.10 -12.40 5.15
N VAL A 56 -3.09 -12.62 6.47
CA VAL A 56 -2.05 -12.11 7.37
C VAL A 56 -0.66 -12.50 6.88
N ASP A 57 -0.44 -13.76 6.51
CA ASP A 57 0.86 -14.24 6.04
C ASP A 57 1.32 -13.54 4.76
N GLN A 58 0.41 -13.33 3.81
CA GLN A 58 0.71 -12.60 2.58
C GLN A 58 1.06 -11.13 2.87
N ALA A 59 0.30 -10.47 3.75
CA ALA A 59 0.58 -9.09 4.12
C ALA A 59 1.94 -8.96 4.85
N ASN A 60 2.24 -9.89 5.77
CA ASN A 60 3.51 -9.94 6.48
C ASN A 60 4.68 -10.24 5.54
N CYS A 61 4.51 -11.15 4.58
CA CYS A 61 5.49 -11.39 3.52
C CYS A 61 5.80 -10.13 2.72
N LEU A 62 4.77 -9.39 2.30
CA LEU A 62 4.97 -8.13 1.58
C LEU A 62 5.62 -7.06 2.46
N ALA A 63 5.30 -7.00 3.75
CA ALA A 63 5.97 -6.09 4.68
C ALA A 63 7.48 -6.39 4.79
N ASP A 64 7.82 -7.66 4.85
CA ASP A 64 9.19 -8.18 4.94
C ASP A 64 9.99 -7.91 3.66
N VAL A 65 9.41 -8.17 2.48
CA VAL A 65 9.97 -7.77 1.18
C VAL A 65 10.23 -6.27 1.12
N MET A 66 9.27 -5.47 1.59
CA MET A 66 9.33 -4.01 1.55
C MET A 66 10.13 -3.42 2.72
N ASN A 67 10.82 -4.25 3.51
CA ASN A 67 11.64 -3.75 4.61
C ASN A 67 12.82 -2.95 4.05
N GLY A 68 13.00 -1.73 4.57
CA GLY A 68 14.02 -0.79 4.07
C GLY A 68 13.61 0.00 2.81
N THR A 69 12.51 -0.34 2.15
CA THR A 69 11.90 0.48 1.08
C THR A 69 10.77 1.31 1.66
N ILE A 70 11.09 2.48 2.21
CA ILE A 70 10.09 3.40 2.77
C ILE A 70 9.51 4.23 1.63
N MET A 71 8.18 4.38 1.57
CA MET A 71 7.55 5.33 0.66
C MET A 71 8.00 6.76 1.00
N ASP A 72 8.70 7.39 0.07
CA ASP A 72 9.07 8.80 0.15
C ASP A 72 8.32 9.64 -0.90
N ALA A 73 8.54 10.96 -0.88
CA ALA A 73 7.86 11.88 -1.79
C ALA A 73 8.24 11.64 -3.28
N ALA A 74 9.36 11.00 -3.56
CA ALA A 74 9.78 10.67 -4.92
C ALA A 74 9.09 9.38 -5.42
N LEU A 75 8.89 8.40 -4.54
CA LEU A 75 8.13 7.17 -4.82
C LEU A 75 6.61 7.39 -4.81
N ALA A 76 6.10 8.42 -4.13
CA ALA A 76 4.67 8.66 -4.05
C ALA A 76 4.00 8.92 -5.42
N GLY A 77 4.79 9.28 -6.44
CA GLY A 77 4.33 9.47 -7.82
C GLY A 77 4.46 8.25 -8.73
N SER A 78 5.06 7.13 -8.29
CA SER A 78 5.25 5.94 -9.12
C SER A 78 4.19 4.87 -8.84
N ALA A 79 3.87 4.07 -9.86
CA ALA A 79 2.90 2.99 -9.81
C ALA A 79 3.57 1.61 -9.92
N GLY A 80 3.04 0.61 -9.21
CA GLY A 80 3.48 -0.79 -9.31
C GLY A 80 4.63 -1.16 -8.37
N ILE A 81 4.89 -0.36 -7.33
CA ILE A 81 6.07 -0.52 -6.46
C ILE A 81 6.00 -1.85 -5.71
N VAL A 82 4.84 -2.23 -5.15
CA VAL A 82 4.75 -3.46 -4.35
C VAL A 82 4.91 -4.69 -5.24
N PHE A 83 4.25 -4.71 -6.40
CA PHE A 83 4.39 -5.80 -7.36
C PHE A 83 5.84 -5.99 -7.82
N TYR A 84 6.52 -4.92 -8.26
CA TYR A 84 7.88 -5.03 -8.78
C TYR A 84 8.88 -5.47 -7.70
N ASN A 85 8.78 -4.94 -6.48
CA ASN A 85 9.67 -5.36 -5.39
C ASN A 85 9.43 -6.81 -4.97
N ALA A 86 8.16 -7.26 -4.90
CA ALA A 86 7.86 -8.66 -4.61
C ALA A 86 8.37 -9.60 -5.71
N ALA A 87 8.17 -9.23 -6.98
CA ALA A 87 8.65 -10.05 -8.09
C ALA A 87 10.17 -10.18 -8.10
N ASP A 88 10.88 -9.06 -7.88
CA ASP A 88 12.35 -9.04 -7.83
C ASP A 88 12.88 -9.82 -6.62
N ALA A 89 12.34 -9.58 -5.42
CA ALA A 89 12.76 -10.26 -4.20
C ALA A 89 12.54 -11.77 -4.27
N PHE A 90 11.39 -12.22 -4.79
CA PHE A 90 11.13 -13.66 -4.96
C PHE A 90 12.11 -14.26 -5.96
N GLN A 91 12.31 -13.63 -7.12
CA GLN A 91 13.26 -14.12 -8.13
C GLN A 91 14.69 -14.20 -7.57
N LEU A 92 15.16 -13.17 -6.86
CA LEU A 92 16.50 -13.11 -6.28
C LEU A 92 16.76 -14.27 -5.30
N VAL A 93 15.79 -14.63 -4.46
CA VAL A 93 15.94 -15.73 -3.51
C VAL A 93 15.95 -17.09 -4.24
N HIS A 94 15.15 -17.27 -5.29
CA HIS A 94 15.18 -18.49 -6.10
C HIS A 94 16.47 -18.67 -6.90
N ASP A 95 17.06 -17.56 -7.38
CA ASP A 95 18.30 -17.56 -8.15
C ASP A 95 19.57 -17.54 -7.26
N SER A 96 19.39 -17.42 -5.94
CA SER A 96 20.50 -17.29 -4.99
C SER A 96 21.38 -18.53 -4.99
N PRO A 97 22.70 -18.40 -5.21
CA PRO A 97 23.63 -19.52 -5.18
C PRO A 97 23.96 -19.96 -3.73
N PHE A 98 23.44 -19.26 -2.71
CA PHE A 98 23.73 -19.53 -1.31
C PHE A 98 22.79 -20.60 -0.76
N ALA A 99 23.34 -21.77 -0.46
CA ALA A 99 22.60 -22.85 0.19
C ALA A 99 22.17 -22.43 1.61
N GLY A 100 20.87 -22.18 1.81
CA GLY A 100 20.29 -21.90 3.13
C GLY A 100 19.26 -20.77 3.18
N GLU A 101 19.08 -19.99 2.11
CA GLU A 101 18.01 -19.00 2.05
C GLU A 101 16.67 -19.71 1.81
N SER A 102 15.77 -19.61 2.79
CA SER A 102 14.38 -20.02 2.61
C SER A 102 13.68 -19.03 1.69
N THR A 103 12.93 -19.54 0.71
CA THR A 103 12.01 -18.72 -0.08
C THR A 103 11.02 -18.02 0.83
N TYR A 104 10.45 -16.89 0.37
CA TYR A 104 9.44 -16.16 1.14
C TYR A 104 8.16 -17.00 1.31
N GLY A 105 7.82 -17.80 0.30
CA GLY A 105 6.74 -18.77 0.31
C GLY A 105 6.92 -19.81 1.41
N ALA A 106 8.14 -20.35 1.57
CA ALA A 106 8.44 -21.29 2.65
C ALA A 106 8.46 -20.61 4.02
N LYS A 107 9.00 -19.37 4.12
CA LYS A 107 9.05 -18.61 5.38
C LYS A 107 7.67 -18.27 5.92
N TRP A 108 6.76 -17.85 5.04
CA TRP A 108 5.45 -17.33 5.39
C TRP A 108 4.31 -18.31 5.13
N GLY A 109 4.58 -19.50 4.56
CA GLY A 109 3.54 -20.48 4.24
C GLY A 109 2.60 -20.03 3.11
N ILE A 110 3.11 -19.31 2.11
CA ILE A 110 2.32 -18.73 1.02
C ILE A 110 2.68 -19.27 -0.36
N ASP A 111 1.72 -19.22 -1.29
CA ASP A 111 1.96 -19.39 -2.72
C ASP A 111 2.42 -18.06 -3.34
N GLU A 112 3.72 -17.96 -3.62
CA GLU A 112 4.35 -16.78 -4.21
C GLU A 112 3.81 -16.46 -5.61
N GLU A 113 3.55 -17.48 -6.45
CA GLU A 113 3.08 -17.27 -7.82
C GLU A 113 1.64 -16.74 -7.81
N ALA A 114 0.79 -17.30 -6.96
CA ALA A 114 -0.58 -16.81 -6.77
C ALA A 114 -0.59 -15.38 -6.23
N LEU A 115 0.29 -15.06 -5.28
CA LEU A 115 0.42 -13.70 -4.74
C LEU A 115 0.89 -12.72 -5.82
N LEU A 116 1.92 -13.05 -6.60
CA LEU A 116 2.39 -12.20 -7.69
C LEU A 116 1.32 -11.99 -8.77
N LYS A 117 0.56 -13.03 -9.11
CA LYS A 117 -0.56 -12.94 -10.05
C LYS A 117 -1.64 -11.99 -9.53
N TYR A 118 -1.95 -12.07 -8.23
CA TYR A 118 -2.90 -11.17 -7.59
C TYR A 118 -2.40 -9.71 -7.60
N LEU A 119 -1.14 -9.47 -7.19
CA LEU A 119 -0.53 -8.14 -7.18
C LEU A 119 -0.47 -7.50 -8.56
N ARG A 120 -0.16 -8.28 -9.61
CA ARG A 120 -0.19 -7.81 -11.01
C ARG A 120 -1.57 -7.35 -11.44
N GLY A 121 -2.63 -7.89 -10.84
CA GLY A 121 -4.01 -7.49 -11.10
C GLY A 121 -4.45 -6.21 -10.39
N LEU A 122 -3.65 -5.68 -9.46
CA LEU A 122 -3.97 -4.44 -8.76
C LEU A 122 -3.83 -3.24 -9.70
N GLY A 123 -4.81 -2.35 -9.63
CA GLY A 123 -4.70 -1.03 -10.27
C GLY A 123 -3.64 -0.17 -9.57
N PRO A 124 -3.13 0.88 -10.25
CA PRO A 124 -2.07 1.73 -9.72
C PRO A 124 -2.42 2.38 -8.38
N THR A 125 -3.70 2.76 -8.18
CA THR A 125 -4.17 3.32 -6.91
C THR A 125 -4.16 2.30 -5.77
N ALA A 126 -4.48 1.03 -6.06
CA ALA A 126 -4.50 -0.02 -5.05
C ALA A 126 -3.08 -0.44 -4.64
N ASP A 127 -2.17 -0.56 -5.61
CA ASP A 127 -0.74 -0.80 -5.33
C ASP A 127 -0.13 0.34 -4.50
N HIS A 128 -0.42 1.60 -4.86
CA HIS A 128 0.02 2.75 -4.09
C HIS A 128 -0.57 2.77 -2.66
N ALA A 129 -1.86 2.48 -2.53
CA ALA A 129 -2.51 2.39 -1.22
C ALA A 129 -1.88 1.29 -0.35
N LEU A 130 -1.55 0.14 -0.95
CA LEU A 130 -0.89 -0.97 -0.26
C LEU A 130 0.52 -0.58 0.22
N HIS A 131 1.32 0.06 -0.64
CA HIS A 131 2.65 0.54 -0.27
C HIS A 131 2.60 1.56 0.89
N ASP A 132 1.66 2.51 0.84
CA ASP A 132 1.42 3.46 1.92
C ASP A 132 1.05 2.75 3.23
N ALA A 133 0.16 1.76 3.17
CA ALA A 133 -0.24 1.01 4.36
C ALA A 133 0.92 0.24 4.98
N ILE A 134 1.75 -0.43 4.17
CA ILE A 134 2.95 -1.13 4.63
C ILE A 134 3.95 -0.15 5.27
N SER A 135 4.20 0.99 4.62
CA SER A 135 5.09 2.03 5.16
C SER A 135 4.57 2.57 6.51
N ARG A 136 3.27 2.80 6.63
CA ARG A 136 2.65 3.21 7.91
C ARG A 136 2.72 2.11 8.97
N TRP A 137 2.63 0.83 8.58
CA TRP A 137 2.69 -0.29 9.52
C TRP A 137 4.09 -0.39 10.14
N TRP A 138 5.14 -0.28 9.31
CA TRP A 138 6.53 -0.19 9.77
C TRP A 138 6.76 1.02 10.68
N ASN A 139 6.27 2.21 10.30
CA ASN A 139 6.41 3.43 11.11
C ASN A 139 5.71 3.34 12.48
N LEU A 140 4.60 2.60 12.56
CA LEU A 140 3.88 2.37 13.80
C LEU A 140 4.49 1.26 14.66
N ASN A 141 5.47 0.51 14.11
CA ASN A 141 5.97 -0.74 14.68
C ASN A 141 4.81 -1.62 15.15
N ALA A 142 3.82 -1.80 14.28
CA ALA A 142 2.61 -2.55 14.59
C ALA A 142 2.89 -4.06 14.58
N GLU A 143 2.04 -4.82 15.28
CA GLU A 143 2.16 -6.27 15.35
C GLU A 143 1.79 -6.92 14.00
N PRO A 144 2.37 -8.08 13.64
CA PRO A 144 2.10 -8.80 12.39
C PRO A 144 0.80 -9.61 12.45
N THR A 145 -0.29 -9.01 12.94
CA THR A 145 -1.61 -9.65 13.13
C THR A 145 -2.71 -8.93 12.34
N VAL A 146 -3.92 -9.51 12.30
CA VAL A 146 -5.11 -8.89 11.69
C VAL A 146 -5.36 -7.48 12.26
N GLU A 147 -5.29 -7.33 13.58
CA GLU A 147 -5.49 -6.05 14.28
C GLU A 147 -4.37 -5.06 13.98
N GLY A 148 -3.13 -5.54 13.86
CA GLY A 148 -1.99 -4.71 13.48
C GLY A 148 -2.16 -4.09 12.09
N TRP A 149 -2.60 -4.89 11.11
CA TRP A 149 -2.92 -4.42 9.76
C TRP A 149 -4.16 -3.51 9.72
N ALA A 150 -5.17 -3.78 10.54
CA ALA A 150 -6.35 -2.93 10.65
C ALA A 150 -6.01 -1.50 11.10
N ARG A 151 -4.96 -1.31 11.92
CA ARG A 151 -4.51 0.03 12.37
C ARG A 151 -4.04 0.93 11.21
N VAL A 152 -3.59 0.35 10.10
CA VAL A 152 -3.22 1.09 8.88
C VAL A 152 -4.31 1.09 7.82
N GLY A 153 -5.48 0.52 8.13
CA GLY A 153 -6.66 0.48 7.27
C GLY A 153 -6.67 -0.68 6.28
N LEU A 154 -5.65 -1.55 6.29
CA LEU A 154 -5.63 -2.76 5.46
C LEU A 154 -6.48 -3.85 6.13
N THR A 155 -7.44 -4.39 5.38
CA THR A 155 -8.25 -5.53 5.85
C THR A 155 -7.62 -6.82 5.35
N VAL A 156 -7.13 -7.65 6.27
CA VAL A 156 -6.53 -8.96 5.97
C VAL A 156 -7.39 -10.08 6.55
N ALA A 157 -7.38 -11.25 5.90
CA ALA A 157 -7.98 -12.46 6.43
C ALA A 157 -7.00 -13.19 7.38
N PRO A 158 -7.49 -13.96 8.37
CA PRO A 158 -6.66 -14.89 9.12
C PRO A 158 -5.91 -15.85 8.20
N SER A 159 -4.77 -16.34 8.68
CA SER A 159 -3.97 -17.32 7.96
C SER A 159 -4.74 -18.65 7.85
N PRO A 160 -4.69 -19.36 6.71
CA PRO A 160 -5.43 -20.62 6.53
C PRO A 160 -4.94 -21.76 7.43
N HIS A 161 -3.82 -21.57 8.11
CA HIS A 161 -3.23 -22.53 9.05
C HIS A 161 -3.55 -22.22 10.52
N ASP A 162 -4.28 -21.13 10.79
CA ASP A 162 -4.65 -20.70 12.14
C ASP A 162 -5.99 -21.34 12.58
N ASP A 163 -6.06 -22.66 12.53
CA ASP A 163 -7.17 -23.44 13.08
C ASP A 163 -6.97 -23.61 14.60
N GLY A 164 -7.07 -22.51 15.35
CA GLY A 164 -7.45 -22.49 16.76
C GLY A 164 -6.91 -23.59 17.68
N GLU A 165 -5.59 -23.76 17.80
CA GLU A 165 -5.01 -24.42 18.98
C GLU A 165 -4.99 -23.42 20.16
N GLY A 166 -6.20 -23.10 20.64
CA GLY A 166 -6.43 -22.47 21.94
C GLY A 166 -6.73 -23.56 22.97
N GLU A 167 -5.76 -23.76 23.85
CA GLU A 167 -5.67 -24.74 24.94
C GLU A 167 -6.99 -25.09 25.68
N ALA A 168 -7.14 -26.38 25.97
CA ALA A 168 -8.13 -26.98 26.88
C ALA A 168 -7.69 -26.90 28.35
#